data_AF-A0A151GJD0-F1
#
_entry.id   AF-A0A151GJD0-F1
#
_cell.length_a   1.000
_cell.length_b   1.000
_cell.length_c   1.000
_cell.angle_alpha   90.00
_cell.angle_beta   90.00
_cell.angle_gamma   90.00
#
_symmetry.space_group_name_H-M   'P 1'
#
loop_
_entity.id
_entity.type
_entity.pdbx_description
1 polymer ?
#
loop_
_entity_poly.entity_id
_entity_poly.type
_entity_poly.pdbx_seq_one_letter_code
_entity_poly.pdbx_strand_id
1 'polypeptide(L)'
;MFIQSGLLLSLLASTLQLASATATHESFELNDCLVRYEMNSRISQLDWDQTGQQVSQTLNNYHNEGGKNSRLWLLGDMALLYGDYTTSDCVNLTPQIGLSKNGMVMNVILPTGTKDLKLVSADDTVAKGNDREGVITGIAGTIKPDNIAYISAESVKKAIGKGLTRKRSGDPIELEAETSTGKTVKLTHILV
;
A
#
# COMPACT_ATOMS: atom_id res chain seq x y z
N MET A 1 42.06 -3.87 -72.33
CA MET A 1 40.89 -2.98 -72.16
C MET A 1 40.79 -2.68 -70.67
N PHE A 2 40.90 -1.40 -70.30
CA PHE A 2 40.74 -0.85 -68.95
C PHE A 2 39.35 -1.23 -68.39
N ILE A 3 39.10 -1.36 -67.08
CA ILE A 3 38.91 -0.27 -66.11
C ILE A 3 38.89 -0.83 -64.67
N GLN A 4 39.55 -0.13 -63.74
CA GLN A 4 39.39 -0.22 -62.27
C GLN A 4 37.97 0.16 -61.83
N SER A 5 37.43 -0.42 -60.75
CA SER A 5 36.51 0.18 -59.74
C SER A 5 35.89 -0.98 -58.96
N GLY A 6 35.72 -0.99 -57.64
CA GLY A 6 35.94 -0.01 -56.60
C GLY A 6 35.50 -0.65 -55.27
N LEU A 7 36.15 -0.23 -54.19
CA LEU A 7 35.74 -0.46 -52.81
C LEU A 7 34.25 -0.14 -52.62
N LEU A 8 33.55 -0.94 -51.80
CA LEU A 8 32.69 -0.39 -50.76
C LEU A 8 32.52 -1.40 -49.62
N LEU A 9 33.30 -1.13 -48.58
CA LEU A 9 33.25 -1.69 -47.25
C LEU A 9 31.97 -1.17 -46.57
N SER A 10 30.93 -1.97 -46.45
CA SER A 10 29.77 -1.63 -45.62
C SER A 10 29.95 -2.26 -44.23
N LEU A 11 30.62 -1.52 -43.34
CA LEU A 11 30.47 -1.69 -41.90
C LEU A 11 29.01 -1.39 -41.54
N LEU A 12 28.20 -2.43 -41.36
CA LEU A 12 26.98 -2.31 -40.55
C LEU A 12 27.40 -2.56 -39.11
N ALA A 13 27.81 -1.48 -38.45
CA ALA A 13 27.76 -1.39 -37.00
C ALA A 13 26.29 -1.47 -36.59
N SER A 14 25.84 -2.67 -36.23
CA SER A 14 24.57 -2.84 -35.53
C SER A 14 24.74 -2.20 -34.15
N THR A 15 24.33 -0.94 -34.05
CA THR A 15 24.12 -0.25 -32.79
C THR A 15 23.16 -1.09 -31.96
N LEU A 16 23.69 -1.66 -30.88
CA LEU A 16 22.90 -2.18 -29.78
C LEU A 16 22.15 -0.96 -29.22
N GLN A 17 20.90 -0.75 -29.67
CA GLN A 17 19.99 0.17 -29.02
C GLN A 17 19.75 -0.42 -27.62
N LEU A 18 20.54 0.03 -26.65
CA LEU A 18 20.20 -0.11 -25.26
C LEU A 18 18.96 0.77 -25.08
N ALA A 19 17.79 0.16 -25.23
CA ALA A 19 16.54 0.77 -24.81
C ALA A 19 16.70 1.04 -23.32
N SER A 20 17.02 2.29 -22.99
CA SER A 20 16.75 2.84 -21.67
C SER A 20 15.25 2.65 -21.48
N ALA A 21 14.85 1.55 -20.83
CA ALA A 21 13.56 1.45 -20.22
C ALA A 21 13.52 2.57 -19.19
N THR A 22 13.00 3.73 -19.61
CA THR A 22 12.48 4.72 -18.67
C THR A 22 11.42 3.98 -17.90
N ALA A 23 11.78 3.42 -16.74
CA ALA A 23 10.84 2.94 -15.76
C ALA A 23 9.99 4.16 -15.40
N THR A 24 8.84 4.27 -16.07
CA THR A 24 7.78 5.18 -15.69
C THR A 24 7.35 4.73 -14.30
N HIS A 25 7.87 5.41 -13.29
CA HIS A 25 7.45 5.20 -11.92
C HIS A 25 5.99 5.62 -11.87
N GLU A 26 5.12 4.67 -11.57
CA GLU A 26 3.72 4.99 -11.26
C GLU A 26 3.69 5.57 -9.85
N SER A 27 2.97 6.69 -9.73
CA SER A 27 2.75 7.39 -8.48
C SER A 27 1.26 7.36 -8.15
N PHE A 28 0.93 7.06 -6.90
CA PHE A 28 -0.45 7.03 -6.40
C PHE A 28 -0.56 7.85 -5.11
N GLU A 29 -1.75 8.38 -4.82
CA GLU A 29 -2.02 8.94 -3.50
C GLU A 29 -2.43 7.81 -2.53
N LEU A 30 -1.92 7.85 -1.29
CA LEU A 30 -2.15 6.79 -0.31
C LEU A 30 -3.61 6.73 0.19
N ASN A 31 -4.27 7.88 0.31
CA ASN A 31 -5.70 8.01 0.65
C ASN A 31 -6.62 7.18 -0.27
N ASP A 32 -6.24 6.97 -1.53
CA ASP A 32 -6.99 6.18 -2.51
C ASP A 32 -6.68 4.67 -2.46
N CYS A 33 -5.76 4.25 -1.58
CA CYS A 33 -5.33 2.87 -1.43
C CYS A 33 -6.05 2.19 -0.24
N LEU A 34 -6.15 0.86 -0.30
CA LEU A 34 -6.49 0.04 0.87
C LEU A 34 -5.23 -0.57 1.46
N VAL A 35 -5.07 -0.48 2.77
CA VAL A 35 -3.86 -0.90 3.47
C VAL A 35 -4.20 -1.89 4.55
N ARG A 36 -3.32 -2.88 4.71
CA ARG A 36 -3.43 -3.92 5.72
C ARG A 36 -2.06 -4.30 6.28
N TYR A 37 -1.99 -4.51 7.58
CA TYR A 37 -0.76 -4.88 8.28
C TYR A 37 -0.62 -6.40 8.45
N GLU A 38 0.58 -6.92 8.19
CA GLU A 38 0.95 -8.33 8.37
C GLU A 38 2.37 -8.46 8.92
N MET A 39 2.60 -9.42 9.81
CA MET A 39 3.96 -9.72 10.31
C MET A 39 4.68 -10.62 9.30
N ASN A 40 5.84 -10.18 8.81
CA ASN A 40 6.75 -10.92 7.93
C ASN A 40 6.09 -11.63 6.74
N SER A 41 4.93 -11.15 6.27
CA SER A 41 4.18 -11.82 5.20
C SER A 41 3.56 -10.83 4.21
N ARG A 42 3.68 -11.20 2.94
CA ARG A 42 3.03 -10.57 1.79
C ARG A 42 1.76 -11.37 1.47
N ILE A 43 0.67 -10.69 1.15
CA ILE A 43 -0.58 -11.34 0.76
C ILE A 43 -0.37 -12.13 -0.54
N SER A 44 -0.73 -13.41 -0.51
CA SER A 44 -0.84 -14.30 -1.67
C SER A 44 -2.29 -14.62 -2.06
N GLN A 45 -3.25 -14.32 -1.18
CA GLN A 45 -4.67 -14.50 -1.43
C GLN A 45 -5.20 -13.33 -2.27
N LEU A 46 -5.77 -13.67 -3.43
CA LEU A 46 -6.29 -12.70 -4.38
C LEU A 46 -7.82 -12.61 -4.37
N ASP A 47 -8.50 -13.66 -3.96
CA ASP A 47 -9.95 -13.71 -3.86
C ASP A 47 -10.42 -13.41 -2.44
N TRP A 48 -11.36 -12.49 -2.31
CA TRP A 48 -11.90 -12.04 -1.03
C TRP A 48 -13.43 -12.03 -1.07
N ASP A 49 -14.05 -12.49 0.01
CA ASP A 49 -15.50 -12.62 0.15
C ASP A 49 -15.97 -12.09 1.51
N GLN A 50 -15.37 -11.00 1.99
CA GLN A 50 -15.63 -10.51 3.33
C GLN A 50 -17.08 -10.06 3.50
N THR A 51 -17.67 -10.34 4.65
CA THR A 51 -19.04 -9.97 4.99
C THR A 51 -19.08 -8.86 6.03
N GLY A 52 -20.16 -8.08 6.07
CA GLY A 52 -20.27 -7.02 7.06
C GLY A 52 -20.28 -7.54 8.49
N GLN A 53 -20.76 -8.77 8.73
CA GLN A 53 -20.63 -9.44 10.03
C GLN A 53 -19.17 -9.63 10.45
N GLN A 54 -18.27 -10.00 9.52
CA GLN A 54 -16.84 -10.13 9.81
C GLN A 54 -16.19 -8.77 10.10
N VAL A 55 -16.67 -7.71 9.43
CA VAL A 55 -16.26 -6.33 9.72
C VAL A 55 -16.73 -5.93 11.13
N SER A 56 -18.00 -6.14 11.47
CA SER A 56 -18.55 -5.86 12.80
C SER A 56 -17.87 -6.64 13.90
N GLN A 57 -17.56 -7.92 13.68
CA GLN A 57 -16.79 -8.74 14.62
C GLN A 57 -15.41 -8.16 14.90
N THR A 58 -14.73 -7.65 13.87
CA THR A 58 -13.40 -7.08 14.05
C THR A 58 -13.46 -5.73 14.74
N LEU A 59 -14.42 -4.87 14.39
CA LEU A 59 -14.67 -3.62 15.13
C LEU A 59 -14.96 -3.91 16.60
N ASN A 60 -15.75 -4.95 16.89
CA ASN A 60 -16.06 -5.34 18.26
C ASN A 60 -14.86 -5.89 19.03
N ASN A 61 -13.87 -6.42 18.31
CA ASN A 61 -12.65 -6.99 18.87
C ASN A 61 -11.43 -6.09 18.66
N TYR A 62 -11.64 -4.79 18.40
CA TYR A 62 -10.58 -3.84 18.05
C TYR A 62 -9.42 -3.81 19.07
N HIS A 63 -9.72 -4.01 20.35
CA HIS A 63 -8.74 -4.02 21.44
C HIS A 63 -8.31 -5.43 21.88
N ASN A 64 -8.69 -6.48 21.14
CA ASN A 64 -8.39 -7.85 21.51
C ASN A 64 -6.97 -8.24 21.07
N GLU A 65 -5.97 -7.85 21.86
CA GLU A 65 -4.59 -8.26 21.69
C GLU A 65 -4.46 -9.79 21.83
N GLY A 66 -4.13 -10.48 20.73
CA GLY A 66 -3.99 -11.95 20.69
C GLY A 66 -5.24 -12.70 20.21
N GLY A 67 -6.31 -11.99 19.82
CA GLY A 67 -7.53 -12.58 19.25
C GLY A 67 -7.42 -12.99 17.78
N LYS A 68 -8.40 -13.79 17.32
CA LYS A 68 -8.58 -14.20 15.91
C LYS A 68 -9.30 -13.09 15.11
N ASN A 69 -8.80 -11.86 15.14
CA ASN A 69 -9.41 -10.80 14.35
C ASN A 69 -9.33 -11.12 12.86
N SER A 70 -10.40 -10.80 12.14
CA SER A 70 -10.36 -10.88 10.70
C SER A 70 -9.30 -9.90 10.20
N ARG A 71 -8.64 -10.37 9.17
CA ARG A 71 -7.58 -9.72 8.43
C ARG A 71 -8.18 -8.52 7.66
N LEU A 72 -8.30 -7.34 8.29
CA LEU A 72 -9.06 -6.22 7.71
C LEU A 72 -8.22 -5.11 7.07
N TRP A 73 -8.89 -4.31 6.25
CA TRP A 73 -8.35 -3.25 5.41
C TRP A 73 -8.73 -1.88 5.95
N LEU A 74 -7.83 -0.92 5.77
CA LEU A 74 -7.97 0.47 6.18
C LEU A 74 -7.81 1.35 4.95
N LEU A 75 -8.55 2.45 4.89
CA LEU A 75 -8.28 3.51 3.93
C LEU A 75 -6.92 4.15 4.27
N GLY A 76 -6.11 4.45 3.25
CA GLY A 76 -4.66 4.45 3.44
C GLY A 76 -4.06 5.51 4.37
N ASP A 77 -4.70 6.66 4.58
CA ASP A 77 -4.25 7.65 5.59
C ASP A 77 -4.56 7.19 7.02
N MET A 78 -5.75 6.64 7.24
CA MET A 78 -6.15 6.03 8.50
C MET A 78 -5.25 4.87 8.87
N ALA A 79 -4.67 4.18 7.89
CA ALA A 79 -3.71 3.12 8.14
C ALA A 79 -2.46 3.64 8.88
N LEU A 80 -1.91 4.80 8.50
CA LEU A 80 -0.72 5.36 9.16
C LEU A 80 -1.02 5.81 10.60
N LEU A 81 -2.20 6.39 10.83
CA LEU A 81 -2.67 6.72 12.19
C LEU A 81 -2.86 5.45 13.02
N TYR A 82 -3.55 4.45 12.45
CA TYR A 82 -3.81 3.17 13.09
C TYR A 82 -2.51 2.43 13.44
N GLY A 83 -1.52 2.50 12.56
CA GLY A 83 -0.23 1.84 12.71
C GLY A 83 0.75 2.57 13.63
N ASP A 84 0.35 3.66 14.30
CA ASP A 84 1.23 4.47 15.17
C ASP A 84 2.44 5.09 14.44
N TYR A 85 2.27 5.41 13.15
CA TYR A 85 3.31 6.09 12.36
C TYR A 85 3.18 7.61 12.39
N THR A 86 1.98 8.12 12.63
CA THR A 86 1.67 9.54 12.74
C THR A 86 0.55 9.77 13.76
N THR A 87 0.28 11.03 14.09
CA THR A 87 -0.79 11.46 15.00
C THR A 87 -1.66 12.50 14.30
N SER A 88 -2.95 12.56 14.60
CA SER A 88 -3.85 13.60 14.09
C SER A 88 -4.61 14.27 15.23
N ASP A 89 -4.71 15.59 15.21
CA ASP A 89 -5.57 16.35 16.13
C ASP A 89 -7.04 16.33 15.70
N CYS A 90 -7.32 15.96 14.44
CA CYS A 90 -8.65 15.96 13.84
C CYS A 90 -9.35 14.59 13.92
N VAL A 91 -8.57 13.51 13.98
CA VAL A 91 -9.07 12.13 13.93
C VAL A 91 -8.73 11.44 15.26
N ASN A 92 -9.77 11.13 16.03
CA ASN A 92 -9.64 10.38 17.28
C ASN A 92 -9.65 8.87 16.99
N LEU A 93 -8.50 8.33 16.60
CA LEU A 93 -8.28 6.90 16.35
C LEU A 93 -7.28 6.35 17.37
N THR A 94 -7.58 5.24 18.03
CA THR A 94 -6.64 4.62 18.98
C THR A 94 -5.60 3.79 18.22
N PRO A 95 -4.30 4.16 18.21
CA PRO A 95 -3.29 3.42 17.46
C PRO A 95 -3.03 2.04 18.04
N GLN A 96 -2.62 1.10 17.19
CA GLN A 96 -2.19 -0.25 17.55
C GLN A 96 -0.66 -0.31 17.53
N ILE A 97 -0.05 -0.07 18.69
CA ILE A 97 1.42 0.05 18.90
C ILE A 97 2.20 -1.17 18.36
N GLY A 98 1.56 -2.34 18.25
CA GLY A 98 2.17 -3.54 17.66
C GLY A 98 2.47 -3.45 16.16
N LEU A 99 1.79 -2.57 15.42
CA LEU A 99 1.84 -2.49 13.95
C LEU A 99 2.97 -1.61 13.42
N SER A 100 3.59 -0.81 14.29
CA SER A 100 4.83 -0.07 14.01
C SER A 100 6.09 -0.87 14.35
N LYS A 101 6.00 -2.16 14.72
CA LYS A 101 7.20 -2.98 15.01
C LYS A 101 8.01 -3.28 13.75
N ASN A 102 9.30 -3.55 13.92
CA ASN A 102 10.15 -4.01 12.81
C ASN A 102 9.67 -5.39 12.34
N GLY A 103 9.75 -5.67 11.04
CA GLY A 103 9.19 -6.88 10.41
C GLY A 103 7.70 -6.80 10.06
N MET A 104 7.02 -5.72 10.40
CA MET A 104 5.67 -5.46 9.89
C MET A 104 5.72 -5.04 8.42
N VAL A 105 4.82 -5.59 7.63
CA VAL A 105 4.61 -5.29 6.22
C VAL A 105 3.22 -4.70 6.04
N MET A 106 3.15 -3.54 5.41
CA MET A 106 1.92 -2.95 4.89
C MET A 106 1.67 -3.52 3.51
N ASN A 107 0.61 -4.30 3.38
CA ASN A 107 0.05 -4.75 2.12
C ASN A 107 -0.89 -3.66 1.63
N VAL A 108 -0.70 -3.21 0.40
CA VAL A 108 -1.41 -2.08 -0.20
C VAL A 108 -2.11 -2.56 -1.46
N ILE A 109 -3.42 -2.38 -1.54
CA ILE A 109 -4.15 -2.47 -2.80
C ILE A 109 -4.12 -1.08 -3.42
N LEU A 110 -3.50 -1.00 -4.60
CA LEU A 110 -3.37 0.23 -5.37
C LEU A 110 -4.75 0.70 -5.88
N PRO A 111 -4.92 1.99 -6.22
CA PRO A 111 -6.19 2.54 -6.71
C PRO A 111 -6.72 1.83 -7.98
N THR A 112 -5.84 1.22 -8.76
CA THR A 112 -6.20 0.39 -9.91
C THR A 112 -6.88 -0.91 -9.52
N GLY A 113 -6.60 -1.46 -8.33
CA GLY A 113 -7.25 -2.65 -7.79
C GLY A 113 -8.48 -2.34 -6.97
N THR A 114 -8.52 -1.22 -6.24
CA THR A 114 -9.69 -0.85 -5.42
C THR A 114 -10.95 -0.68 -6.26
N LYS A 115 -10.82 -0.22 -7.52
CA LYS A 115 -11.92 -0.09 -8.50
C LYS A 115 -12.58 -1.41 -8.88
N ASP A 116 -11.84 -2.52 -8.80
CA ASP A 116 -12.32 -3.87 -9.13
C ASP A 116 -12.98 -4.56 -7.91
N LEU A 117 -13.02 -3.90 -6.75
CA LEU A 117 -13.50 -4.46 -5.48
C LEU A 117 -14.78 -3.79 -5.00
N LYS A 118 -15.63 -4.58 -4.33
CA LYS A 118 -16.73 -4.07 -3.52
C LYS A 118 -16.24 -3.82 -2.09
N LEU A 119 -16.35 -2.58 -1.62
CA LEU A 119 -16.16 -2.27 -0.20
C LEU A 119 -17.34 -2.80 0.61
N VAL A 120 -17.03 -3.39 1.75
CA VAL A 120 -18.00 -4.01 2.65
C VAL A 120 -17.94 -3.27 3.98
N SER A 121 -19.07 -2.66 4.34
CA SER A 121 -19.26 -1.98 5.62
C SER A 121 -19.71 -2.97 6.70
N ALA A 122 -19.58 -2.56 7.96
CA ALA A 122 -20.10 -3.29 9.10
C ALA A 122 -21.64 -3.41 9.06
N ASP A 123 -22.15 -4.52 9.59
CA ASP A 123 -23.56 -4.71 9.88
C ASP A 123 -23.94 -4.06 11.22
N ASP A 124 -25.24 -3.95 11.51
CA ASP A 124 -25.83 -3.32 12.72
C ASP A 124 -25.48 -4.02 14.05
N THR A 125 -24.61 -5.04 14.05
CA THR A 125 -24.16 -5.77 15.24
C THR A 125 -22.93 -5.17 15.92
N VAL A 126 -22.47 -3.99 15.50
CA VAL A 126 -21.37 -3.27 16.18
C VAL A 126 -21.86 -2.79 17.55
N ALA A 127 -21.12 -3.14 18.60
CA ALA A 127 -21.43 -2.72 19.95
C ALA A 127 -21.23 -1.20 20.08
N LYS A 128 -22.13 -0.57 20.83
CA LYS A 128 -22.11 0.89 21.07
C LYS A 128 -20.75 1.32 21.62
N GLY A 129 -20.10 2.28 20.96
CA GLY A 129 -18.78 2.78 21.32
C GLY A 129 -17.63 2.19 20.51
N ASN A 130 -17.85 1.11 19.77
CA ASN A 130 -16.87 0.54 18.83
C ASN A 130 -17.06 1.05 17.39
N ASP A 131 -18.20 1.69 17.12
CA ASP A 131 -18.54 2.36 15.86
C ASP A 131 -17.59 3.51 15.51
N ARG A 132 -16.99 4.15 16.53
CA ARG A 132 -15.97 5.19 16.35
C ARG A 132 -14.70 4.70 15.65
N GLU A 133 -14.46 3.40 15.63
CA GLU A 133 -13.32 2.77 14.95
C GLU A 133 -13.66 2.43 13.48
N GLY A 134 -14.74 3.00 12.92
CA GLY A 134 -15.32 2.77 11.59
C GLY A 134 -14.45 3.09 10.38
N VAL A 135 -13.13 3.25 10.57
CA VAL A 135 -12.12 3.32 9.49
C VAL A 135 -11.83 1.94 8.87
N ILE A 136 -12.30 0.88 9.52
CA ILE A 136 -12.10 -0.49 9.10
C ILE A 136 -13.15 -0.90 8.05
N THR A 137 -12.69 -1.43 6.93
CA THR A 137 -13.54 -1.93 5.85
C THR A 137 -13.16 -3.35 5.45
N GLY A 138 -14.17 -4.10 4.99
CA GLY A 138 -13.96 -5.37 4.29
C GLY A 138 -13.94 -5.17 2.78
N ILE A 139 -13.47 -6.17 2.07
CA ILE A 139 -13.50 -6.22 0.60
C ILE A 139 -14.11 -7.52 0.10
N ALA A 140 -14.81 -7.43 -1.03
CA ALA A 140 -15.27 -8.59 -1.79
C ALA A 140 -14.90 -8.42 -3.28
N GLY A 141 -14.35 -9.47 -3.88
CA GLY A 141 -13.87 -9.49 -5.26
C GLY A 141 -12.50 -10.13 -5.41
N THR A 142 -11.94 -10.04 -6.62
CA THR A 142 -10.65 -10.63 -6.97
C THR A 142 -9.64 -9.53 -7.31
N ILE A 143 -8.50 -9.55 -6.64
CA ILE A 143 -7.40 -8.59 -6.84
C ILE A 143 -6.41 -9.17 -7.86
N LYS A 144 -6.01 -8.38 -8.84
CA LYS A 144 -4.90 -8.76 -9.73
C LYS A 144 -3.56 -8.60 -9.01
N PRO A 145 -2.57 -9.48 -9.23
CA PRO A 145 -1.25 -9.36 -8.60
C PRO A 145 -0.62 -7.98 -8.78
N ASP A 146 -0.71 -7.38 -9.96
CA ASP A 146 -0.14 -6.07 -10.27
C ASP A 146 -0.76 -4.91 -9.47
N ASN A 147 -1.92 -5.14 -8.86
CA ASN A 147 -2.61 -4.15 -8.04
C ASN A 147 -2.24 -4.26 -6.55
N ILE A 148 -1.33 -5.16 -6.18
CA ILE A 148 -0.86 -5.30 -4.80
C ILE A 148 0.57 -4.80 -4.72
N ALA A 149 0.82 -3.91 -3.76
CA ALA A 149 2.14 -3.43 -3.38
C ALA A 149 2.43 -3.67 -1.90
N TYR A 150 3.70 -3.64 -1.54
CA TYR A 150 4.17 -3.91 -0.19
C TYR A 150 5.12 -2.83 0.27
N ILE A 151 4.95 -2.38 1.51
CA ILE A 151 5.85 -1.42 2.17
C ILE A 151 6.28 -1.99 3.50
N SER A 152 7.58 -1.97 3.78
CA SER A 152 8.09 -2.36 5.10
C SER A 152 7.86 -1.25 6.12
N ALA A 153 7.61 -1.61 7.37
CA ALA A 153 7.54 -0.66 8.48
C ALA A 153 8.81 0.20 8.60
N GLU A 154 9.97 -0.38 8.30
CA GLU A 154 11.25 0.31 8.24
C GLU A 154 11.27 1.40 7.16
N SER A 155 10.76 1.12 5.96
CA SER A 155 10.62 2.10 4.88
C SER A 155 9.72 3.26 5.28
N VAL A 156 8.58 2.98 5.92
CA VAL A 156 7.66 4.02 6.39
C VAL A 156 8.32 4.90 7.45
N LYS A 157 8.95 4.30 8.46
CA LYS A 157 9.69 5.04 9.50
C LYS A 157 10.80 5.90 8.91
N LYS A 158 11.48 5.42 7.86
CA LYS A 158 12.52 6.17 7.17
C LYS A 158 11.94 7.37 6.43
N ALA A 159 10.82 7.20 5.73
CA ALA A 159 10.15 8.26 4.97
C ALA A 159 9.54 9.35 5.86
N ILE A 160 8.98 8.94 6.99
CA ILE A 160 8.46 9.85 8.03
C ILE A 160 9.61 10.50 8.81
N GLY A 161 10.77 9.84 8.89
CA GLY A 161 11.97 10.32 9.55
C GLY A 161 11.94 9.99 11.04
N LYS A 162 12.49 8.84 11.42
CA LYS A 162 12.68 8.49 12.84
C LYS A 162 13.55 9.56 13.52
N GLY A 163 12.88 10.47 14.23
CA GLY A 163 13.53 11.50 15.03
C GLY A 163 12.65 12.65 15.49
N LEU A 164 11.32 12.50 15.69
CA LEU A 164 10.47 13.49 16.39
C LEU A 164 10.55 14.97 15.95
N THR A 165 11.27 15.32 14.89
CA THR A 165 11.07 16.58 14.19
C THR A 165 9.85 16.35 13.35
N ARG A 166 8.68 16.55 13.97
CA ARG A 166 7.37 16.58 13.32
C ARG A 166 7.54 17.24 11.95
N LYS A 167 7.52 16.44 10.88
CA LYS A 167 7.16 16.99 9.57
C LYS A 167 5.84 17.72 9.80
N ARG A 168 5.75 18.96 9.32
CA ARG A 168 4.57 19.77 9.61
C ARG A 168 3.38 19.10 8.94
N SER A 169 2.22 19.17 9.57
CA SER A 169 0.95 18.89 8.88
C SER A 169 0.96 19.67 7.55
N GLY A 170 0.70 18.95 6.46
CA GLY A 170 0.80 19.44 5.08
C GLY A 170 2.06 19.03 4.30
N ASP A 171 3.11 18.50 4.93
CA ASP A 171 4.31 18.05 4.20
C ASP A 171 4.06 16.68 3.52
N PRO A 172 4.33 16.55 2.20
CA PRO A 172 4.22 15.26 1.54
C PRO A 172 5.36 14.32 1.96
N ILE A 173 5.02 13.05 2.16
CA ILE A 173 5.95 11.95 2.27
C ILE A 173 5.82 11.05 1.03
N GLU A 174 6.96 10.60 0.52
CA GLU A 174 7.01 9.57 -0.51
C GLU A 174 7.34 8.23 0.16
N LEU A 175 6.48 7.24 -0.05
CA LEU A 175 6.68 5.86 0.35
C LEU A 175 7.03 5.05 -0.88
N GLU A 176 8.17 4.38 -0.84
CA GLU A 176 8.54 3.40 -1.87
C GLU A 176 7.87 2.07 -1.54
N ALA A 177 7.10 1.55 -2.50
CA ALA A 177 6.43 0.26 -2.42
C ALA A 177 6.88 -0.65 -3.57
N GLU A 178 6.89 -1.95 -3.31
CA GLU A 178 7.21 -2.97 -4.32
C GLU A 178 5.93 -3.74 -4.66
N THR A 179 5.57 -3.85 -5.93
CA THR A 179 4.44 -4.68 -6.36
C THR A 179 4.73 -6.17 -6.19
N SER A 180 3.70 -7.01 -6.23
CA SER A 180 3.88 -8.47 -6.26
C SER A 180 4.66 -8.99 -7.47
N THR A 181 4.78 -8.19 -8.53
CA THR A 181 5.58 -8.46 -9.73
C THR A 181 6.99 -7.89 -9.66
N GLY A 182 7.40 -7.28 -8.54
CA GLY A 182 8.75 -6.74 -8.34
C GLY A 182 8.97 -5.35 -8.93
N LYS A 183 7.90 -4.65 -9.36
CA LYS A 183 7.97 -3.26 -9.84
C LYS A 183 7.96 -2.30 -8.64
N THR A 184 8.81 -1.28 -8.67
CA THR A 184 8.74 -0.19 -7.69
C THR A 184 7.67 0.83 -8.09
N VAL A 185 6.83 1.20 -7.13
CA VAL A 185 5.86 2.30 -7.24
C VAL A 185 6.05 3.30 -6.11
N LYS A 186 5.64 4.54 -6.33
CA LYS A 186 5.67 5.59 -5.30
C LYS A 186 4.27 5.85 -4.77
N LEU A 187 4.10 5.86 -3.45
CA LEU A 187 2.88 6.35 -2.82
C LEU A 187 3.16 7.69 -2.16
N THR A 188 2.40 8.71 -2.54
CA THR A 188 2.46 10.04 -1.92
C THR A 188 1.40 10.12 -0.84
N HIS A 189 1.77 10.63 0.33
CA HIS A 189 0.83 10.92 1.40
C HIS A 189 1.10 12.31 1.97
N ILE A 190 0.06 13.10 2.20
CA ILE A 190 0.16 14.38 2.89
C ILE A 190 -0.14 14.13 4.36
N LEU A 191 0.82 14.42 5.24
CA LEU A 191 0.62 14.27 6.68
C LEU A 191 -0.50 15.22 7.14
N VAL A 192 -1.55 14.66 7.72
CA VAL A 192 -2.67 15.40 8.31
C VAL A 192 -2.38 15.82 9.74
#